data_AF-A0A6G1A935-F1
#
_entry.id   AF-A0A6G1A935-F1
#
_cell.length_a   1.000
_cell.length_b   1.000
_cell.length_c   1.000
_cell.angle_alpha   90.00
_cell.angle_beta   90.00
_cell.angle_gamma   90.00
#
_symmetry.space_group_name_H-M   'P 1'
#
loop_
_entity.id
_entity.type
_entity.pdbx_description
1 polymer ?
#
loop_
_entity_poly.entity_id
_entity_poly.type
_entity_poly.pdbx_seq_one_letter_code
_entity_poly.pdbx_strand_id
1 'polypeptide(L)'
;INCLKRLEKGMEDIREAIATKTMELKNSCDDLKNAINEVHNIMEASNARTEEAERRIGELEDTIIEKEEAEKKRDKLIQEHERRIRELSDTIKWNNIHPCNRNSRRGREREGTEGVLEQIIAENFPNLGKETDTEIQEAQRTPLRCNLNQFSA
;
A
#
# COMPACT_ATOMS: atom_id res chain seq x y z
N ILE A 1 0.26 -62.77 75.59
CA ILE A 1 -1.04 -62.72 74.87
C ILE A 1 -1.43 -61.27 74.50
N ASN A 2 -1.50 -60.31 75.43
CA ASN A 2 -1.88 -58.91 75.10
C ASN A 2 -0.94 -58.17 74.13
N CYS A 3 0.37 -58.40 74.22
CA CYS A 3 1.32 -57.75 73.31
C CYS A 3 1.16 -58.19 71.84
N LEU A 4 0.87 -59.48 71.61
CA LEU A 4 0.63 -60.02 70.27
C LEU A 4 -0.63 -59.42 69.63
N LYS A 5 -1.74 -59.37 70.38
CA LYS A 5 -2.99 -58.74 69.92
C LYS A 5 -2.84 -57.26 69.56
N ARG A 6 -2.00 -56.52 70.30
CA ARG A 6 -1.72 -55.10 70.02
C ARG A 6 -0.91 -54.92 68.74
N LEU A 7 0.05 -55.82 68.50
CA LEU A 7 0.84 -55.83 67.26
C LEU A 7 -0.02 -56.21 66.05
N GLU A 8 -0.86 -57.23 66.17
CA GLU A 8 -1.81 -57.63 65.12
C GLU A 8 -2.72 -56.47 64.72
N LYS A 9 -3.31 -55.77 65.70
CA LYS A 9 -4.13 -54.58 65.42
C LYS A 9 -3.34 -53.49 64.71
N GLY A 10 -2.12 -53.18 65.18
CA GLY A 10 -1.28 -52.16 64.55
C GLY A 10 -0.87 -52.52 63.12
N MET A 11 -0.65 -53.80 62.82
CA MET A 11 -0.39 -54.28 61.46
C MET A 11 -1.61 -54.11 60.56
N GLU A 12 -2.82 -54.39 61.07
CA GLU A 12 -4.06 -54.20 60.29
C GLU A 12 -4.31 -52.72 60.02
N ASP A 13 -4.16 -51.85 61.04
CA ASP A 13 -4.31 -50.39 60.88
C ASP A 13 -3.33 -49.84 59.81
N ILE A 14 -2.08 -50.31 59.81
CA ILE A 14 -1.06 -49.95 58.79
C ILE A 14 -1.46 -50.49 57.41
N ARG A 15 -1.97 -51.72 57.35
CA ARG A 15 -2.40 -52.35 56.09
C ARG A 15 -3.55 -51.56 55.45
N GLU A 16 -4.55 -51.17 56.23
CA GLU A 16 -5.67 -50.35 55.77
C GLU A 16 -5.21 -48.96 55.33
N ALA A 17 -4.29 -48.33 56.07
CA ALA A 17 -3.72 -47.04 55.69
C ALA A 17 -2.95 -47.10 54.36
N ILE A 18 -2.13 -48.13 54.16
CA ILE A 18 -1.41 -48.37 52.90
C ILE A 18 -2.40 -48.62 51.76
N ALA A 19 -3.42 -49.45 51.96
CA ALA A 19 -4.42 -49.74 50.93
C ALA A 19 -5.16 -48.46 50.50
N THR A 20 -5.59 -47.65 51.47
CA THR A 20 -6.26 -46.37 51.22
C THR A 20 -5.36 -45.42 50.42
N LYS A 21 -4.10 -45.24 50.86
CA LYS A 21 -3.17 -44.35 50.17
C LYS A 21 -2.81 -44.85 48.76
N THR A 22 -2.71 -46.16 48.58
CA THR A 22 -2.48 -46.78 47.26
C THR A 22 -3.64 -46.49 46.31
N MET A 23 -4.88 -46.56 46.80
CA MET A 23 -6.07 -46.27 46.00
C MET A 23 -6.15 -44.79 45.62
N GLU A 24 -5.85 -43.88 46.55
CA GLU A 24 -5.77 -42.44 46.26
C GLU A 24 -4.72 -42.11 45.19
N LEU A 25 -3.52 -42.67 45.32
CA LEU A 25 -2.43 -42.46 44.35
C LEU A 25 -2.79 -43.00 42.97
N LYS A 26 -3.49 -44.14 42.91
CA LYS A 26 -3.96 -44.72 41.65
C LYS A 26 -4.97 -43.80 40.96
N ASN A 27 -5.97 -43.31 41.69
CA ASN A 27 -6.97 -42.39 41.13
C ASN A 27 -6.28 -41.10 40.62
N SER A 28 -5.35 -40.54 41.40
CA SER A 28 -4.59 -39.37 40.97
C SER A 28 -3.73 -39.63 39.73
N CYS A 29 -3.15 -40.82 39.58
CA CYS A 29 -2.43 -41.20 38.36
C CYS A 29 -3.37 -41.30 37.15
N ASP A 30 -4.57 -41.84 37.32
CA ASP A 30 -5.57 -41.94 36.25
C ASP A 30 -6.04 -40.54 35.80
N ASP A 31 -6.26 -39.62 36.74
CA ASP A 31 -6.59 -38.21 36.45
C ASP A 31 -5.48 -37.51 35.66
N LEU A 32 -4.22 -37.68 36.09
CA LEU A 32 -3.05 -37.12 35.39
C LEU A 32 -2.91 -37.70 33.98
N LYS A 33 -3.16 -38.99 33.81
CA LYS A 33 -3.12 -39.65 32.50
C LYS A 33 -4.17 -39.08 31.55
N ASN A 34 -5.39 -38.85 32.05
CA ASN A 34 -6.45 -38.24 31.25
C ASN A 34 -6.10 -36.81 30.85
N ALA A 35 -5.58 -36.01 31.78
CA ALA A 35 -5.15 -34.64 31.50
C ALA A 35 -4.02 -34.59 30.45
N ILE A 36 -3.04 -35.51 30.53
CA ILE A 36 -1.96 -35.61 29.54
C ILE A 36 -2.51 -35.91 28.14
N ASN A 37 -3.47 -36.84 28.03
CA ASN A 37 -4.09 -37.18 26.76
C ASN A 37 -4.86 -36.01 26.16
N GLU A 38 -5.58 -35.25 26.99
CA GLU A 38 -6.29 -34.05 26.54
C GLU A 38 -5.33 -32.98 26.00
N VAL A 39 -4.25 -32.70 26.74
CA VAL A 39 -3.20 -31.77 26.30
C VAL A 39 -2.56 -32.23 24.99
N HIS A 40 -2.30 -33.54 24.85
CA HIS A 40 -1.73 -34.11 23.63
C HIS A 40 -2.64 -33.86 22.41
N ASN A 41 -3.94 -34.15 22.53
CA ASN A 41 -4.91 -33.93 21.46
C ASN A 41 -5.02 -32.45 21.07
N ILE A 42 -5.01 -31.55 22.05
CA ILE A 42 -5.01 -30.09 21.79
C ILE A 42 -3.74 -29.69 21.03
N MET A 43 -2.59 -30.25 21.40
CA MET A 43 -1.32 -29.96 20.74
C MET A 43 -1.31 -30.46 19.29
N GLU A 44 -1.82 -31.66 19.02
CA GLU A 44 -1.96 -32.18 17.65
C GLU A 44 -2.87 -31.29 16.80
N ALA A 45 -4.04 -30.91 17.34
CA ALA A 45 -4.96 -30.00 16.66
C ALA A 45 -4.35 -28.62 16.41
N SER A 46 -3.55 -28.11 17.35
CA SER A 46 -2.82 -26.85 17.20
C SER A 46 -1.76 -26.95 16.11
N ASN A 47 -0.99 -28.06 16.06
CA ASN A 47 0.04 -28.27 15.05
C ASN A 47 -0.55 -28.30 13.64
N ALA A 48 -1.64 -29.06 13.43
CA ALA A 48 -2.32 -29.12 12.15
C ALA A 48 -2.83 -27.74 11.68
N ARG A 49 -3.34 -26.92 12.62
CA ARG A 49 -3.72 -25.53 12.32
C ARG A 49 -2.53 -24.63 11.96
N THR A 50 -1.39 -24.83 12.61
CA THR A 50 -0.16 -24.07 12.31
C THR A 50 0.37 -24.43 10.92
N GLU A 51 0.44 -25.72 10.59
CA GLU A 51 0.87 -26.19 9.26
C GLU A 51 -0.05 -25.63 8.16
N GLU A 52 -1.37 -25.61 8.38
CA GLU A 52 -2.32 -24.97 7.47
C GLU A 52 -2.04 -23.47 7.28
N ALA A 53 -1.78 -22.76 8.38
CA ALA A 53 -1.47 -21.34 8.32
C ALA A 53 -0.16 -21.06 7.58
N GLU A 54 0.87 -21.88 7.80
CA GLU A 54 2.16 -21.79 7.09
C GLU A 54 1.99 -21.99 5.58
N ARG A 55 1.21 -22.99 5.15
CA ARG A 55 0.92 -23.19 3.71
C ARG A 55 0.24 -21.98 3.09
N ARG A 56 -0.77 -21.43 3.77
CA ARG A 56 -1.50 -20.23 3.31
C ARG A 56 -0.61 -19.00 3.25
N ILE A 57 0.33 -18.85 4.18
CA ILE A 57 1.32 -17.76 4.15
C ILE A 57 2.21 -17.91 2.92
N GLY A 58 2.71 -19.13 2.63
CA GLY A 58 3.51 -19.38 1.42
C GLY A 58 2.77 -19.03 0.13
N GLU A 59 1.51 -19.43 -0.01
CA GLU A 59 0.68 -19.07 -1.17
C GLU A 59 0.49 -17.55 -1.34
N LEU A 60 0.39 -16.81 -0.23
CA LEU A 60 0.29 -15.36 -0.24
C LEU A 60 1.61 -14.69 -0.60
N GLU A 61 2.74 -15.21 -0.13
CA GLU A 61 4.09 -14.73 -0.48
C GLU A 61 4.32 -14.83 -1.99
N ASP A 62 3.99 -15.98 -2.60
CA ASP A 62 4.07 -16.16 -4.05
C ASP A 62 3.18 -15.14 -4.80
N THR A 63 1.94 -14.97 -4.34
CA THR A 63 1.00 -14.00 -4.92
C THR A 63 1.52 -12.55 -4.82
N ILE A 64 2.20 -12.20 -3.73
CA ILE A 64 2.79 -10.86 -3.54
C ILE A 64 3.91 -10.64 -4.55
N ILE A 65 4.80 -11.62 -4.72
CA ILE A 65 5.91 -11.54 -5.69
C ILE A 65 5.36 -11.32 -7.11
N GLU A 66 4.35 -12.09 -7.51
CA GLU A 66 3.71 -11.92 -8.83
C GLU A 66 3.13 -10.51 -9.03
N LYS A 67 2.48 -9.96 -7.99
CA LYS A 67 1.90 -8.61 -8.03
C LYS A 67 2.97 -7.53 -8.14
N GLU A 68 4.07 -7.66 -7.39
CA GLU A 68 5.18 -6.71 -7.47
C GLU A 68 5.81 -6.70 -8.87
N GLU A 69 5.98 -7.86 -9.50
CA GLU A 69 6.48 -7.95 -10.87
C GLU A 69 5.53 -7.29 -11.87
N ALA A 70 4.21 -7.53 -11.72
CA ALA A 70 3.20 -6.91 -12.56
C ALA A 70 3.18 -5.38 -12.37
N GLU A 71 3.34 -4.89 -11.14
CA GLU A 71 3.42 -3.46 -10.83
C GLU A 71 4.65 -2.82 -11.45
N LYS A 72 5.83 -3.42 -11.30
CA LYS A 72 7.07 -2.95 -11.96
C LYS A 72 6.92 -2.85 -13.48
N LYS A 73 6.17 -3.77 -14.11
CA LYS A 73 5.88 -3.71 -15.56
C LYS A 73 4.97 -2.53 -15.89
N ARG A 74 3.90 -2.31 -15.10
CA ARG A 74 2.99 -1.17 -15.28
C ARG A 74 3.71 0.17 -15.11
N ASP A 75 4.56 0.29 -14.10
CA ASP A 75 5.32 1.52 -13.83
C ASP A 75 6.24 1.89 -15.00
N LYS A 76 6.93 0.90 -15.59
CA LYS A 76 7.75 1.13 -16.78
C LYS A 76 6.91 1.62 -17.97
N LEU A 77 5.71 1.08 -18.16
CA LEU A 77 4.79 1.55 -19.21
C LEU A 77 4.31 2.97 -18.96
N ILE A 78 3.96 3.31 -17.72
CA ILE A 78 3.55 4.66 -17.34
C ILE A 78 4.69 5.65 -17.60
N GLN A 79 5.92 5.34 -17.16
CA GLN A 79 7.09 6.19 -17.40
C GLN A 79 7.35 6.42 -18.89
N GLU A 80 7.21 5.37 -19.71
CA GLU A 80 7.37 5.48 -21.16
C GLU A 80 6.25 6.31 -21.80
N HIS A 81 5.00 6.14 -21.37
CA HIS A 81 3.89 6.95 -21.85
C HIS A 81 4.05 8.42 -21.45
N GLU A 82 4.45 8.71 -20.22
CA GLU A 82 4.75 10.07 -19.78
C GLU A 82 5.87 10.71 -20.61
N ARG A 83 6.95 9.97 -20.90
CA ARG A 83 8.04 10.44 -21.77
C ARG A 83 7.51 10.79 -23.15
N ARG A 84 6.73 9.91 -23.77
CA ARG A 84 6.12 10.16 -25.09
C ARG A 84 5.18 11.36 -25.09
N ILE A 85 4.38 11.54 -24.04
CA ILE A 85 3.49 12.70 -23.90
C ILE A 85 4.30 13.99 -23.81
N ARG A 86 5.40 14.00 -23.04
CA ARG A 86 6.31 15.15 -22.98
C ARG A 86 6.88 15.47 -24.36
N GLU A 87 7.40 14.47 -25.07
CA GLU A 87 7.95 14.64 -26.43
C GLU A 87 6.92 15.16 -27.43
N LEU A 88 5.70 14.63 -27.40
CA LEU A 88 4.60 15.12 -28.25
C LEU A 88 4.21 16.55 -27.87
N SER A 89 4.11 16.87 -26.58
CA SER A 89 3.86 18.24 -26.10
C SER A 89 4.93 19.20 -26.59
N ASP A 90 6.20 18.82 -26.50
CA ASP A 90 7.32 19.67 -26.91
C ASP A 90 7.33 19.85 -28.43
N THR A 91 7.00 18.79 -29.19
CA THR A 91 6.85 18.85 -30.64
C THR A 91 5.71 19.80 -31.05
N ILE A 92 4.56 19.71 -30.40
CA ILE A 92 3.41 20.61 -30.67
C ILE A 92 3.77 22.06 -30.32
N LYS A 93 4.52 22.27 -29.23
CA LYS A 93 4.92 23.61 -28.78
C LYS A 93 6.07 24.21 -29.59
N TRP A 94 6.82 23.42 -30.36
CA TRP A 94 7.98 23.90 -31.11
C TRP A 94 7.67 25.10 -32.02
N ASN A 95 6.50 25.10 -32.66
CA ASN A 95 6.04 26.20 -33.51
C ASN A 95 5.19 27.25 -32.76
N ASN A 96 4.88 27.02 -31.48
CA ASN A 96 4.04 27.92 -30.70
C ASN A 96 4.89 29.00 -30.05
N ILE A 97 4.65 30.26 -30.44
CA ILE A 97 5.27 31.42 -29.79
C ILE A 97 4.36 31.87 -28.64
N HIS A 98 4.94 32.17 -27.49
CA HIS A 98 4.23 32.74 -26.34
C HIS A 98 4.72 34.18 -26.05
N PRO A 99 4.19 35.20 -26.77
CA PRO A 99 4.55 36.59 -26.50
C PRO A 99 4.00 37.01 -25.14
N CYS A 100 4.88 37.16 -24.15
CA CYS A 100 4.49 37.64 -22.83
C CYS A 100 4.42 39.18 -22.86
N ASN A 101 3.24 39.74 -23.13
CA ASN A 101 3.05 41.18 -23.15
C ASN A 101 2.84 41.73 -21.72
N ARG A 102 3.81 42.49 -21.21
CA ARG A 102 3.77 43.17 -19.90
C ARG A 102 2.60 44.16 -19.78
N ASN A 103 2.10 44.68 -20.89
CA ASN A 103 1.00 45.65 -20.95
C ASN A 103 -0.36 45.01 -21.34
N SER A 104 -0.46 43.68 -21.38
CA SER A 104 -1.70 42.95 -21.72
C SER A 104 -2.92 43.29 -20.84
N ARG A 105 -2.70 43.92 -19.68
CA ARG A 105 -3.74 44.35 -18.74
C ARG A 105 -4.45 45.67 -19.07
N ARG A 106 -3.94 46.51 -19.98
CA ARG A 106 -4.53 47.83 -20.25
C ARG A 106 -4.91 48.00 -21.72
N GLY A 107 -6.21 48.02 -22.00
CA GLY A 107 -6.80 48.63 -23.20
C GLY A 107 -6.83 47.79 -24.49
N ARG A 108 -6.06 46.69 -24.59
CA ARG A 108 -6.04 45.81 -25.78
C ARG A 108 -7.09 44.69 -25.76
N GLU A 109 -8.19 44.84 -25.04
CA GLU A 109 -9.33 43.89 -25.12
C GLU A 109 -10.12 44.02 -26.42
N ARG A 110 -10.04 45.18 -27.09
CA ARG A 110 -10.77 45.46 -28.34
C ARG A 110 -10.04 44.99 -29.60
N GLU A 111 -8.73 44.79 -29.55
CA GLU A 111 -7.94 44.17 -30.61
C GLU A 111 -7.87 42.66 -30.38
N GLY A 112 -8.14 41.87 -31.43
CA GLY A 112 -7.97 40.42 -31.39
C GLY A 112 -6.53 40.02 -31.08
N THR A 113 -6.32 38.78 -30.63
CA THR A 113 -5.01 38.21 -30.31
C THR A 113 -4.01 38.31 -31.46
N GLU A 114 -4.49 38.17 -32.70
CA GLU A 114 -3.73 38.32 -33.93
C GLU A 114 -3.28 39.75 -34.20
N GLY A 115 -4.20 40.74 -34.11
CA GLY A 115 -3.86 42.15 -34.29
C GLY A 115 -2.84 42.68 -33.27
N VAL A 116 -2.87 42.15 -32.03
CA VAL A 116 -1.84 42.46 -31.03
C VAL A 116 -0.47 41.92 -31.45
N LEU A 117 -0.41 40.74 -32.10
CA LEU A 117 0.84 40.17 -32.59
C LEU A 117 1.40 40.98 -33.78
N GLU A 118 0.53 41.35 -34.73
CA GLU A 118 0.89 42.21 -35.87
C GLU A 118 1.48 43.54 -35.42
N GLN A 119 0.86 44.19 -34.42
CA GLN A 119 1.37 45.43 -33.84
C GLN A 119 2.76 45.22 -33.23
N ILE A 120 2.98 44.13 -32.49
CA ILE A 120 4.29 43.83 -31.88
C ILE A 120 5.35 43.63 -32.97
N ILE A 121 5.03 42.93 -34.06
CA ILE A 121 5.93 42.71 -35.19
C ILE A 121 6.25 44.03 -35.89
N ALA A 122 5.24 44.87 -36.17
CA ALA A 122 5.44 46.17 -36.83
C ALA A 122 6.28 47.13 -35.97
N GLU A 123 6.07 47.16 -34.65
CA GLU A 123 6.81 48.02 -33.72
C GLU A 123 8.26 47.56 -33.51
N ASN A 124 8.52 46.24 -33.41
CA ASN A 124 9.83 45.71 -33.01
C ASN A 124 10.65 45.13 -34.18
N PHE A 125 10.00 44.63 -35.23
CA PHE A 125 10.61 43.93 -36.37
C PHE A 125 10.06 44.45 -37.72
N PRO A 126 10.22 45.74 -38.05
CA PRO A 126 9.56 46.39 -39.18
C PRO A 126 9.94 45.83 -40.57
N ASN A 127 11.05 45.09 -40.67
CA ASN A 127 11.45 44.42 -41.91
C ASN A 127 10.73 43.06 -42.08
N LEU A 128 10.41 42.38 -40.97
CA LEU A 128 9.75 41.07 -40.97
C LEU A 128 8.29 41.18 -41.44
N GLY A 129 7.59 42.25 -41.04
CA GLY A 129 6.22 42.51 -41.49
C GLY A 129 6.10 43.00 -42.95
N LYS A 130 7.21 43.24 -43.66
CA LYS A 130 7.21 43.69 -45.06
C LYS A 130 7.66 42.62 -46.06
N GLU A 131 8.44 41.65 -45.60
CA GLU A 131 9.10 40.64 -46.46
C GLU A 131 8.43 39.26 -46.41
N THR A 132 7.57 39.00 -45.41
CA THR A 132 6.97 37.67 -45.20
C THR A 132 5.48 37.76 -44.92
N ASP A 133 4.69 36.98 -45.68
CA ASP A 133 3.29 36.68 -45.37
C ASP A 133 3.25 35.73 -44.16
N THR A 134 3.25 36.26 -42.94
CA THR A 134 3.14 35.46 -41.72
C THR A 134 1.76 34.81 -41.63
N GLU A 135 1.70 33.50 -41.85
CA GLU A 135 0.48 32.71 -41.73
C GLU A 135 0.28 32.23 -40.29
N ILE A 136 -0.76 32.72 -39.63
CA ILE A 136 -1.12 32.36 -38.25
C ILE A 136 -2.21 31.30 -38.30
N GLN A 137 -1.92 30.10 -37.81
CA GLN A 137 -2.92 29.02 -37.75
C GLN A 137 -3.95 29.25 -36.66
N GLU A 138 -3.51 29.69 -35.48
CA GLU A 138 -4.39 29.96 -34.34
C GLU A 138 -3.71 30.93 -33.36
N ALA A 139 -4.46 31.93 -32.88
CA ALA A 139 -4.00 32.88 -31.88
C ALA A 139 -5.00 32.97 -30.73
N GLN A 140 -4.60 32.56 -29.53
CA GLN A 140 -5.45 32.59 -28.34
C GLN A 140 -4.73 33.15 -27.13
N ARG A 141 -5.48 33.76 -26.20
CA ARG A 141 -4.94 34.14 -24.89
C ARG A 141 -4.87 32.91 -24.00
N THR A 142 -3.74 32.71 -23.36
CA THR A 142 -3.65 31.72 -22.27
C THR A 142 -4.64 32.11 -21.17
N PRO A 143 -5.60 31.25 -20.82
CA PRO A 143 -6.52 31.52 -19.71
C PRO A 143 -5.74 31.80 -18.43
N LEU A 144 -6.16 32.80 -17.68
CA LEU A 144 -5.60 33.09 -16.35
C LEU A 144 -5.82 31.87 -15.45
N ARG A 145 -4.73 31.21 -15.03
CA ARG A 145 -4.81 30.22 -13.96
C ARG A 145 -4.98 30.96 -12.63
N CYS A 146 -6.23 31.11 -12.19
CA CYS A 146 -6.52 31.50 -10.81
C CYS A 146 -6.13 30.35 -9.87
N ASN A 147 -4.98 30.45 -9.20
CA ASN A 147 -4.65 29.53 -8.12
C ASN A 147 -5.59 29.84 -6.93
N LEU A 148 -6.56 28.97 -6.66
CA LEU A 148 -7.58 29.13 -5.62
C LEU A 148 -7.06 28.92 -4.17
N ASN A 149 -5.77 28.59 -3.99
CA ASN A 149 -5.21 28.21 -2.69
C ASN A 149 -4.81 29.39 -1.77
N GLN A 150 -5.26 30.63 -2.03
CA GLN A 150 -4.95 31.80 -1.19
C GLN A 150 -6.11 32.30 -0.32
N PHE A 151 -7.29 31.67 -0.37
CA PHE A 151 -8.48 32.14 0.37
C PHE A 151 -8.82 31.33 1.63
N SER A 152 -7.91 30.49 2.14
CA SER A 152 -8.05 29.87 3.46
C SER A 152 -7.09 30.52 4.45
N ALA A 153 -7.60 31.51 5.18
CA ALA A 153 -7.05 32.03 6.43
C ALA A 153 -8.21 32.33 7.38
#